data_AF-A0AA50QDK9-F1
#
_entry.id   AF-A0AA50QDK9-F1
#
_cell.length_a   1.000
_cell.length_b   1.000
_cell.length_c   1.000
_cell.angle_alpha   90.00
_cell.angle_beta   90.00
_cell.angle_gamma   90.00
#
_symmetry.space_group_name_H-M   'P 1'
#
loop_
_entity.id
_entity.type
_entity.pdbx_description
1 polymer ?
#
loop_
_entity_poly.entity_id
_entity_poly.type
_entity_poly.pdbx_seq_one_letter_code
_entity_poly.pdbx_strand_id
1 'polypeptide(L)'
;MATTAPANRAVPPYEKLRAAGIRVTAGNDGIRDTWSPYGNADMLQRAMLMGLKYRWRQDRELDQALHAITRGGAEVMGLADYGLAEGCQADLVLLDARVPAEAIVEPPRDRTVFKAGILVADRGECLF
;
A
#
# COMPACT_ATOMS: atom_id res chain seq x y z
N MET A 1 2.11 9.34 10.97
CA MET A 1 2.57 10.23 9.89
C MET A 1 2.18 9.63 8.55
N ALA A 2 1.69 10.42 7.60
CA ALA A 2 1.34 9.97 6.25
C ALA A 2 2.25 10.61 5.20
N THR A 3 2.50 9.91 4.09
CA THR A 3 3.24 10.45 2.94
C THR A 3 2.65 9.96 1.63
N THR A 4 2.68 10.79 0.60
CA THR A 4 2.43 10.37 -0.79
C THR A 4 3.71 10.12 -1.57
N ALA A 5 4.89 10.38 -0.98
CA ALA A 5 6.19 10.27 -1.64
C ALA A 5 6.25 10.94 -3.05
N PRO A 6 5.82 12.21 -3.20
CA PRO A 6 5.82 12.88 -4.50
C PRO A 6 7.24 12.97 -5.09
N ALA A 7 7.33 12.82 -6.42
CA ALA A 7 8.61 12.79 -7.11
C ALA A 7 9.39 14.12 -6.97
N ASN A 8 8.69 15.26 -7.02
CA ASN A 8 9.28 16.60 -7.20
C ASN A 8 9.55 17.40 -5.91
N ARG A 9 9.34 16.82 -4.73
CA ARG A 9 9.55 17.51 -3.43
C ARG A 9 10.37 16.66 -2.47
N ALA A 10 10.90 17.28 -1.44
CA ALA A 10 11.46 16.53 -0.30
C ALA A 10 10.34 15.73 0.38
N VAL A 11 10.68 14.53 0.86
CA VAL A 11 9.74 13.63 1.53
C VAL A 11 10.23 13.33 2.94
N PRO A 12 9.32 13.01 3.88
CA PRO A 12 9.69 12.62 5.22
C PRO A 12 10.69 11.45 5.22
N PRO A 13 11.71 11.44 6.10
CA PRO A 13 12.71 10.38 6.12
C PRO A 13 12.13 9.10 6.74
N TYR A 14 11.52 8.25 5.91
CA TYR A 14 10.72 7.08 6.33
C TYR A 14 11.44 6.20 7.36
N GLU A 15 12.67 5.79 7.09
CA GLU A 15 13.44 4.88 7.95
C GLU A 15 13.78 5.51 9.29
N LYS A 16 14.14 6.80 9.30
CA LYS A 16 14.44 7.53 10.55
C LYS A 16 13.22 7.64 11.44
N LEU A 17 12.05 7.89 10.84
CA LEU A 17 10.79 8.00 11.57
C LEU A 17 10.40 6.64 12.17
N ARG A 18 10.49 5.56 11.40
CA ARG A 18 10.21 4.21 11.92
C ARG A 18 11.19 3.80 13.00
N ALA A 19 12.48 4.09 12.84
CA ALA A 19 13.49 3.84 13.87
C ALA A 19 13.21 4.61 15.18
N ALA A 20 12.54 5.76 15.09
CA ALA A 20 12.09 6.54 16.24
C ALA A 20 10.74 6.07 16.83
N GLY A 21 10.18 4.95 16.35
CA GLY A 21 8.88 4.43 16.81
C GLY A 21 7.67 5.18 16.28
N ILE A 22 7.85 6.07 15.29
CA ILE A 22 6.74 6.80 14.67
C ILE A 22 6.05 5.89 13.67
N ARG A 23 4.73 5.73 13.81
CA ARG A 23 3.89 5.04 12.83
C ARG A 23 3.86 5.82 11.52
N VAL A 24 4.26 5.19 10.43
CA VAL A 24 4.30 5.79 9.09
C VAL A 24 3.42 4.99 8.13
N THR A 25 2.54 5.69 7.44
CA THR A 25 1.66 5.17 6.39
C THR A 25 1.86 5.91 5.08
N ALA A 26 1.40 5.33 3.99
CA ALA A 26 1.33 5.97 2.68
C ALA A 26 -0.12 6.10 2.19
N GLY A 27 -0.35 7.08 1.32
CA GLY A 27 -1.65 7.33 0.70
C GLY A 27 -1.51 7.94 -0.68
N ASN A 28 -2.62 8.00 -1.41
CA ASN A 28 -2.62 8.59 -2.75
C ASN A 28 -2.81 10.11 -2.77
N ASP A 29 -3.50 10.67 -1.76
CA ASP A 29 -3.96 12.07 -1.76
C ASP A 29 -4.86 12.34 -2.98
N GLY A 30 -4.83 13.53 -3.58
CA GLY A 30 -5.56 13.86 -4.81
C GLY A 30 -5.36 12.87 -5.95
N ILE A 31 -6.45 12.52 -6.64
CA ILE A 31 -6.46 11.62 -7.81
C ILE A 31 -7.08 12.37 -8.98
N ARG A 32 -6.27 12.72 -9.98
CA ARG A 32 -6.72 13.42 -11.21
C ARG A 32 -7.58 14.64 -10.90
N ASP A 33 -7.12 15.45 -9.96
CA ASP A 33 -7.82 16.63 -9.47
C ASP A 33 -7.12 17.92 -9.90
N THR A 34 -7.53 19.05 -9.32
CA THR A 34 -6.96 20.37 -9.61
C THR A 34 -5.51 20.54 -9.16
N TRP A 35 -4.97 19.64 -8.33
CA TRP A 35 -3.60 19.68 -7.83
C TRP A 35 -2.66 18.78 -8.63
N SER A 36 -3.17 17.68 -9.19
CA SER A 36 -2.35 16.71 -9.91
C SER A 36 -3.15 15.92 -10.95
N PRO A 37 -2.62 15.75 -12.18
CA PRO A 37 -3.21 14.85 -13.17
C PRO A 37 -2.89 13.36 -12.90
N TYR A 38 -2.05 13.06 -11.90
CA TYR A 38 -1.61 11.70 -11.59
C TYR A 38 -2.49 11.02 -10.55
N GLY A 39 -2.42 9.69 -10.50
CA GLY A 39 -3.13 8.85 -9.54
C GLY A 39 -4.18 7.94 -10.18
N ASN A 40 -4.32 6.75 -9.60
CA ASN A 40 -5.30 5.72 -10.00
C ASN A 40 -5.91 4.99 -8.79
N ALA A 41 -5.77 5.55 -7.59
CA ALA A 41 -6.15 4.94 -6.31
C ALA A 41 -5.44 3.62 -5.94
N ASP A 42 -4.46 3.16 -6.71
CA ASP A 42 -3.80 1.88 -6.46
C ASP A 42 -2.66 2.00 -5.45
N MET A 43 -2.77 1.27 -4.35
CA MET A 43 -1.77 1.26 -3.29
C MET A 43 -0.49 0.52 -3.68
N LEU A 44 -0.53 -0.48 -4.57
CA LEU A 44 0.70 -1.12 -5.07
C LEU A 44 1.47 -0.18 -5.99
N GLN A 45 0.77 0.57 -6.85
CA GLN A 45 1.41 1.66 -7.61
C GLN A 45 2.00 2.72 -6.68
N ARG A 46 1.32 3.07 -5.57
CA ARG A 46 1.89 3.98 -4.56
C ARG A 46 3.17 3.40 -3.95
N ALA A 47 3.19 2.13 -3.56
CA ALA A 47 4.37 1.46 -3.03
C ALA A 47 5.54 1.44 -4.03
N MET A 48 5.27 1.19 -5.32
CA MET A 48 6.28 1.28 -6.38
C MET A 48 6.91 2.68 -6.43
N LEU A 49 6.08 3.73 -6.46
CA LEU A 49 6.56 5.11 -6.50
C LEU A 49 7.36 5.48 -5.24
N MET A 50 6.97 4.97 -4.08
CA MET A 50 7.77 5.08 -2.86
C MET A 50 9.13 4.40 -3.02
N GLY A 51 9.18 3.18 -3.54
CA GLY A 51 10.44 2.46 -3.78
C GLY A 51 11.39 3.23 -4.71
N LEU A 52 10.85 3.88 -5.74
CA LEU A 52 11.62 4.79 -6.59
C LEU A 52 12.10 6.03 -5.81
N LYS A 53 11.22 6.65 -5.02
CA LYS A 53 11.51 7.88 -4.28
C LYS A 53 12.56 7.68 -3.16
N TYR A 54 12.43 6.61 -2.38
CA TYR A 54 13.34 6.26 -1.29
C TYR A 54 14.54 5.42 -1.75
N ARG A 55 14.59 5.06 -3.05
CA ARG A 55 15.67 4.26 -3.66
C ARG A 55 15.78 2.84 -3.08
N TRP A 56 14.66 2.26 -2.69
CA TRP A 56 14.58 0.88 -2.22
C TRP A 56 14.80 -0.09 -3.38
N ARG A 57 15.63 -1.12 -3.13
CA ARG A 57 16.05 -2.13 -4.12
C ARG A 57 16.07 -3.54 -3.56
N GLN A 58 16.24 -3.69 -2.25
CA GLN A 58 16.29 -5.00 -1.59
C GLN A 58 14.90 -5.43 -1.12
N ASP A 59 14.65 -6.73 -1.01
CA ASP A 59 13.37 -7.27 -0.55
C ASP A 59 12.93 -6.67 0.79
N ARG A 60 13.85 -6.59 1.76
CA ARG A 60 13.60 -5.95 3.07
C ARG A 60 13.20 -4.47 2.99
N GLU A 61 13.54 -3.80 1.90
CA GLU A 61 13.20 -2.40 1.66
C GLU A 61 11.84 -2.30 0.93
N LEU A 62 11.53 -3.24 0.04
CA LEU A 62 10.21 -3.36 -0.56
C LEU A 62 9.16 -3.79 0.47
N ASP A 63 9.53 -4.59 1.46
CA ASP A 63 8.67 -4.91 2.62
C ASP A 63 8.29 -3.65 3.41
N GLN A 64 9.14 -2.61 3.43
CA GLN A 64 8.79 -1.33 4.03
C GLN A 64 7.73 -0.60 3.22
N ALA A 65 7.81 -0.66 1.89
CA ALA A 65 6.77 -0.14 1.01
C ALA A 65 5.43 -0.87 1.25
N LEU A 66 5.47 -2.20 1.31
CA LEU A 66 4.29 -3.02 1.61
C LEU A 66 3.70 -2.66 2.98
N HIS A 67 4.55 -2.55 4.00
CA HIS A 67 4.13 -2.14 5.33
C HIS A 67 3.46 -0.78 5.31
N ALA A 68 4.04 0.21 4.63
CA ALA A 68 3.49 1.56 4.55
C ALA A 68 2.06 1.60 3.98
N ILE A 69 1.75 0.70 3.03
CA ILE A 69 0.45 0.64 2.37
C ILE A 69 -0.55 -0.35 3.01
N THR A 70 -0.12 -1.14 3.98
CA THR A 70 -0.93 -2.14 4.69
C THR A 70 -0.96 -1.87 6.20
N ARG A 71 -0.11 -2.56 6.98
CA ARG A 71 -0.05 -2.50 8.45
C ARG A 71 0.19 -1.08 8.96
N GLY A 72 1.04 -0.30 8.31
CA GLY A 72 1.28 1.10 8.67
C GLY A 72 0.02 1.96 8.60
N GLY A 73 -0.86 1.70 7.63
CA GLY A 73 -2.18 2.33 7.54
C GLY A 73 -3.10 1.90 8.68
N ALA A 74 -3.19 0.59 8.92
CA ALA A 74 -3.99 0.04 10.02
C ALA A 74 -3.57 0.58 11.39
N GLU A 75 -2.25 0.66 11.65
CA GLU A 75 -1.67 1.21 12.87
C GLU A 75 -2.00 2.70 13.06
N VAL A 76 -1.96 3.49 11.99
CA VAL A 76 -2.29 4.92 12.04
C VAL A 76 -3.79 5.13 12.26
N MET A 77 -4.64 4.28 11.70
CA MET A 77 -6.09 4.32 11.87
C MET A 77 -6.57 3.67 13.18
N GLY A 78 -5.72 2.94 13.89
CA GLY A 78 -6.09 2.22 15.11
C GLY A 78 -7.02 1.03 14.85
N LEU A 79 -6.89 0.36 13.71
CA LEU A 79 -7.72 -0.80 13.39
C LEU A 79 -7.37 -1.99 14.27
N ALA A 80 -8.37 -2.55 14.95
CA ALA A 80 -8.29 -3.87 15.58
C ALA A 80 -8.45 -4.97 14.53
N ASP A 81 -7.96 -6.18 14.85
CA ASP A 81 -8.19 -7.40 14.07
C ASP A 81 -7.78 -7.30 12.57
N TYR A 82 -6.78 -6.46 12.26
CA TYR A 82 -6.23 -6.29 10.92
C TYR A 82 -5.04 -7.23 10.66
N GLY A 83 -5.11 -8.00 9.58
CA GLY A 83 -4.02 -8.82 9.10
C GLY A 83 -4.49 -10.17 8.57
N LEU A 84 -3.52 -11.02 8.24
CA LEU A 84 -3.75 -12.39 7.76
C LEU A 84 -3.39 -13.36 8.88
N ALA A 85 -4.26 -13.46 9.88
CA ALA A 85 -4.15 -14.39 10.99
C ALA A 85 -5.55 -14.84 11.44
N GLU A 86 -5.62 -15.98 12.13
CA GLU A 86 -6.87 -16.43 12.73
C GLU A 86 -7.44 -15.38 13.70
N GLY A 87 -8.75 -15.14 13.62
CA GLY A 87 -9.44 -14.10 14.40
C GLY A 87 -9.44 -12.71 13.75
N CYS A 88 -8.59 -12.45 12.75
CA CYS A 88 -8.65 -11.21 11.99
C CYS A 88 -9.90 -11.14 11.09
N GLN A 89 -10.29 -9.92 10.70
CA GLN A 89 -11.31 -9.71 9.68
C GLN A 89 -10.90 -10.39 8.37
N ALA A 90 -11.86 -11.05 7.70
CA ALA A 90 -11.65 -11.72 6.42
C ALA A 90 -11.63 -10.70 5.25
N ASP A 91 -10.75 -9.71 5.37
CA ASP A 91 -10.46 -8.66 4.40
C ASP A 91 -9.12 -8.94 3.74
N LEU A 92 -9.13 -9.38 2.49
CA LEU A 92 -7.89 -9.75 1.79
C LEU A 92 -7.98 -9.48 0.29
N VAL A 93 -6.80 -9.34 -0.32
CA VAL A 93 -6.64 -9.17 -1.76
C VAL A 93 -5.74 -10.30 -2.25
N LEU A 94 -6.22 -11.06 -3.21
CA LEU A 94 -5.41 -12.03 -3.96
C LEU A 94 -4.82 -11.33 -5.17
N LEU A 95 -3.53 -11.56 -5.39
CA LEU A 95 -2.73 -10.93 -6.43
C LEU A 95 -2.03 -12.03 -7.23
N ASP A 96 -1.94 -11.86 -8.54
CA ASP A 96 -1.08 -12.70 -9.39
C ASP A 96 0.38 -12.25 -9.24
N ALA A 97 1.01 -12.70 -8.16
CA ALA A 97 2.42 -12.48 -7.86
C ALA A 97 2.93 -13.59 -6.93
N ARG A 98 4.18 -14.00 -7.12
CA ARG A 98 4.81 -15.08 -6.33
C ARG A 98 5.28 -14.58 -4.97
N VAL A 99 5.68 -13.31 -4.90
CA VAL A 99 6.21 -12.67 -3.68
C VAL A 99 5.79 -11.20 -3.62
N PRO A 100 5.74 -10.58 -2.42
CA PRO A 100 5.33 -9.19 -2.31
C PRO A 100 6.21 -8.20 -3.08
N ALA A 101 7.51 -8.49 -3.18
CA ALA A 101 8.44 -7.70 -3.98
C ALA A 101 8.01 -7.61 -5.46
N GLU A 102 7.61 -8.73 -6.06
CA GLU A 102 7.08 -8.82 -7.42
C GLU A 102 5.82 -7.96 -7.58
N ALA A 103 4.86 -8.11 -6.65
CA ALA A 103 3.63 -7.31 -6.66
C ALA A 103 3.87 -5.79 -6.55
N ILE A 104 5.00 -5.36 -5.96
CA ILE A 104 5.37 -3.95 -5.88
C ILE A 104 6.08 -3.47 -7.15
N VAL A 105 7.01 -4.25 -7.69
CA VAL A 105 7.78 -3.85 -8.90
C VAL A 105 6.98 -3.99 -10.18
N GLU A 106 5.96 -4.86 -10.19
CA GLU A 106 5.02 -5.06 -11.29
C GLU A 106 3.60 -5.21 -10.73
N PRO A 107 2.92 -4.11 -10.35
CA PRO A 107 1.58 -4.14 -9.78
C PRO A 107 0.57 -4.84 -10.69
N PRO A 108 0.04 -6.02 -10.33
CA PRO A 108 -0.95 -6.70 -11.15
C PRO A 108 -2.27 -5.92 -11.12
N ARG A 109 -2.94 -5.85 -12.26
CA ARG A 109 -4.26 -5.21 -12.38
C ARG A 109 -5.38 -6.17 -12.00
N ASP A 110 -5.22 -7.45 -12.34
CA ASP A 110 -6.18 -8.49 -12.03
C ASP A 110 -6.07 -8.82 -10.53
N ARG A 111 -7.16 -8.59 -9.81
CA ARG A 111 -7.24 -8.80 -8.37
C ARG A 111 -8.58 -9.40 -7.99
N THR A 112 -8.54 -10.27 -7.00
CA THR A 112 -9.73 -10.80 -6.35
C THR A 112 -9.76 -10.22 -4.94
N VAL A 113 -10.86 -9.57 -4.57
CA VAL A 113 -10.98 -8.81 -3.32
C VAL A 113 -12.09 -9.40 -2.48
N PHE A 114 -11.77 -9.74 -1.23
CA PHE A 114 -12.74 -10.12 -0.22
C PHE A 114 -12.87 -9.00 0.82
N LYS A 115 -14.11 -8.72 1.22
CA LYS A 115 -14.46 -7.82 2.32
C LYS A 115 -15.43 -8.53 3.25
N ALA A 116 -15.09 -8.64 4.53
CA ALA A 116 -15.84 -9.37 5.54
C ALA A 116 -16.18 -10.82 5.10
N GLY A 117 -15.25 -11.48 4.41
CA GLY A 117 -15.43 -12.83 3.88
C GLY A 117 -16.28 -12.93 2.61
N ILE A 118 -16.76 -11.82 2.07
CA ILE A 118 -17.57 -11.77 0.84
C ILE A 118 -16.69 -11.36 -0.33
N LEU A 119 -16.75 -12.11 -1.43
CA LEU A 119 -16.12 -11.73 -2.69
C LEU A 119 -16.82 -10.50 -3.27
N VAL A 120 -16.11 -9.37 -3.35
CA VAL A 120 -16.69 -8.08 -3.80
C VAL A 120 -16.14 -7.58 -5.13
N ALA A 121 -14.96 -8.07 -5.53
CA ALA A 121 -14.40 -7.83 -6.86
C ALA A 121 -13.62 -9.06 -7.33
N ASP A 122 -13.67 -9.37 -8.61
CA ASP A 122 -12.90 -10.45 -9.23
C ASP A 122 -12.30 -10.00 -10.57
N ARG A 123 -11.05 -10.42 -10.83
CA ARG A 123 -10.27 -10.02 -12.01
C ARG A 123 -10.32 -8.51 -12.29
N GLY A 124 -10.29 -7.70 -11.23
CA GLY A 124 -10.29 -6.23 -11.31
C GLY A 124 -11.67 -5.58 -11.51
N GLU A 125 -12.75 -6.36 -11.56
CA GLU A 125 -14.11 -5.86 -11.75
C GLU A 125 -14.95 -5.99 -10.47
N CYS A 126 -15.75 -4.96 -10.14
CA CYS A 126 -16.68 -5.00 -9.00
C CYS A 126 -17.87 -5.92 -9.30
N LEU A 127 -18.39 -6.59 -8.27
CA LEU A 127 -19.51 -7.54 -8.38
C LEU A 127 -20.86 -6.97 -7.92
N PHE A 128 -20.97 -5.65 -7.76
CA PHE A 128 -22.16 -4.95 -7.27
C PHE A 128 -22.51 -3.76 -8.15
#